data_AF-A0AA44WL16-F1
#
_entry.id   AF-A0AA44WL16-F1
#
_cell.length_a   1.000
_cell.length_b   1.000
_cell.length_c   1.000
_cell.angle_alpha   90.00
_cell.angle_beta   90.00
_cell.angle_gamma   90.00
#
_symmetry.space_group_name_H-M   'P 1'
#
loop_
_entity.id
_entity.type
_entity.pdbx_description
1 polymer ?
#
loop_
_entity_poly.entity_id
_entity_poly.type
_entity_poly.pdbx_seq_one_letter_code
_entity_poly.pdbx_strand_id
1 'polypeptide(L)'
;MHAYLTFCALLDDLPPWLANPDSYSAPDEAVALQYRRSFWAQKTNLIVTYHCFRLAIIRQAEKHGLCHLFGLTNDGSMLAMRRLKISNDMLLAVKSVPFESLQANGEPGAEKLRQAGVELFGIAHQTDDQVLAARANALFSQLLDVITSLNSKVSEELAGILAL
;
A
#
# COMPACT_ATOMS: atom_id res chain seq x y z
N MET A 1 -4.84 21.86 -7.72
CA MET A 1 -4.81 20.88 -8.83
C MET A 1 -3.39 20.52 -9.24
N HIS A 2 -2.51 21.49 -9.57
CA HIS A 2 -1.11 21.21 -9.95
C HIS A 2 -0.36 20.32 -8.95
N ALA A 3 -0.39 20.65 -7.65
CA ALA A 3 0.25 19.83 -6.60
C ALA A 3 -0.26 18.38 -6.54
N TYR A 4 -1.53 18.13 -6.84
CA TYR A 4 -2.08 16.77 -6.88
C TYR A 4 -1.61 15.99 -8.11
N LEU A 5 -1.50 16.66 -9.26
CA LEU A 5 -0.96 16.04 -10.48
C LEU A 5 0.53 15.69 -10.30
N THR A 6 1.31 16.61 -9.72
CA THR A 6 2.71 16.34 -9.33
C THR A 6 2.80 15.16 -8.36
N PHE A 7 1.90 15.13 -7.37
CA PHE A 7 1.82 13.99 -6.45
C PHE A 7 1.51 12.68 -7.19
N CYS A 8 0.56 12.67 -8.13
CA CYS A 8 0.23 11.47 -8.91
C CYS A 8 1.42 10.92 -9.70
N ALA A 9 2.29 11.80 -10.19
CA ALA A 9 3.48 11.46 -10.97
C ALA A 9 4.72 11.10 -10.13
N LEU A 10 4.64 11.11 -8.79
CA LEU A 10 5.81 10.89 -7.92
C LEU A 10 6.53 9.56 -8.13
N LEU A 11 5.83 8.54 -8.63
CA LEU A 11 6.40 7.22 -8.88
C LEU A 11 6.82 7.00 -10.33
N ASP A 12 6.60 7.97 -11.22
CA ASP A 12 6.87 7.83 -12.65
C ASP A 12 8.38 7.89 -12.95
N ASP A 13 9.09 8.77 -12.24
CA ASP A 13 10.51 9.06 -12.45
C ASP A 13 11.41 8.48 -11.34
N LEU A 14 11.13 7.24 -10.91
CA LEU A 14 11.98 6.58 -9.91
C LEU A 14 13.40 6.33 -10.47
N PRO A 15 14.46 6.51 -9.67
CA PRO A 15 15.80 6.11 -10.07
C PRO A 15 15.84 4.64 -10.51
N PRO A 16 16.64 4.25 -11.53
CA PRO A 16 16.60 2.88 -12.07
C PRO A 16 16.80 1.77 -11.02
N TRP A 17 17.69 2.01 -10.05
CA TRP A 17 17.97 1.09 -8.94
C TRP A 17 16.82 1.00 -7.91
N LEU A 18 15.88 1.94 -7.89
CA LEU A 18 14.68 1.86 -7.06
C LEU A 18 13.47 1.35 -7.86
N ALA A 19 13.41 1.67 -9.16
CA ALA A 19 12.42 1.13 -10.09
C ALA A 19 12.59 -0.39 -10.26
N ASN A 20 13.83 -0.85 -10.40
CA ASN A 20 14.19 -2.27 -10.45
C ASN A 20 15.37 -2.55 -9.48
N PRO A 21 15.09 -2.82 -8.19
CA PRO A 21 16.14 -3.09 -7.21
C PRO A 21 17.11 -4.19 -7.62
N ASP A 22 16.63 -5.26 -8.26
CA ASP A 22 17.47 -6.39 -8.68
C ASP A 22 18.49 -6.04 -9.77
N SER A 23 18.30 -4.92 -10.47
CA SER A 23 19.25 -4.42 -11.47
C SER A 23 20.53 -3.86 -10.88
N TYR A 24 20.55 -3.55 -9.57
CA TYR A 24 21.73 -2.99 -8.92
C TYR A 24 22.87 -4.01 -8.90
N SER A 25 24.08 -3.57 -9.26
CA SER A 25 25.29 -4.38 -9.23
C SER A 25 26.43 -3.61 -8.55
N ALA A 26 27.32 -4.38 -7.90
CA ALA A 26 28.53 -3.88 -7.29
C ALA A 26 29.66 -4.90 -7.50
N PRO A 27 30.94 -4.51 -7.37
CA PRO A 27 32.06 -5.46 -7.51
C PRO A 27 32.02 -6.62 -6.51
N ASP A 28 31.45 -6.38 -5.34
CA ASP A 28 31.20 -7.38 -4.30
C ASP A 28 29.72 -7.75 -4.31
N GLU A 29 29.40 -9.03 -4.55
CA GLU A 29 28.03 -9.54 -4.62
C GLU A 29 27.33 -9.51 -3.25
N ALA A 30 28.06 -9.67 -2.14
CA ALA A 30 27.47 -9.54 -0.81
C ALA A 30 27.00 -8.11 -0.56
N VAL A 31 27.79 -7.13 -1.01
CA VAL A 31 27.42 -5.71 -0.99
C VAL A 31 26.24 -5.46 -1.92
N ALA A 32 26.28 -5.96 -3.16
CA ALA A 32 25.17 -5.82 -4.11
C ALA A 32 23.85 -6.35 -3.52
N LEU A 33 23.87 -7.56 -2.95
CA LEU A 33 22.71 -8.19 -2.33
C LEU A 33 22.17 -7.36 -1.15
N GLN A 34 23.04 -6.80 -0.31
CA GLN A 34 22.63 -5.93 0.78
C GLN A 34 21.90 -4.68 0.27
N TYR A 35 22.45 -4.01 -0.74
CA TYR A 35 21.81 -2.84 -1.35
C TYR A 35 20.49 -3.18 -2.04
N ARG A 36 20.39 -4.29 -2.78
CA ARG A 36 19.13 -4.75 -3.39
C ARG A 36 18.03 -4.92 -2.34
N ARG A 37 18.35 -5.55 -1.20
CA ARG A 37 17.42 -5.70 -0.07
C ARG A 37 16.98 -4.35 0.50
N SER A 38 17.93 -3.43 0.69
CA SER A 38 17.62 -2.07 1.17
C SER A 38 16.75 -1.28 0.19
N PHE A 39 17.03 -1.38 -1.12
CA PHE A 39 16.24 -0.72 -2.16
C PHE A 39 14.83 -1.32 -2.25
N TRP A 40 14.69 -2.63 -2.12
CA TRP A 40 13.37 -3.24 -2.04
C TRP A 40 12.60 -2.75 -0.81
N ALA A 41 13.21 -2.69 0.37
CA ALA A 41 12.56 -2.16 1.58
C ALA A 41 12.11 -0.69 1.39
N GLN A 42 12.95 0.15 0.77
CA GLN A 42 12.64 1.54 0.46
C GLN A 42 11.50 1.66 -0.56
N LYS A 43 11.57 0.90 -1.67
CA LYS A 43 10.54 0.86 -2.71
C LYS A 43 9.18 0.47 -2.11
N THR A 44 9.17 -0.58 -1.29
CA THR A 44 7.98 -1.03 -0.58
C THR A 44 7.39 0.06 0.30
N ASN A 45 8.21 0.74 1.12
CA ASN A 45 7.74 1.84 1.95
C ASN A 45 7.10 2.95 1.12
N LEU A 46 7.80 3.35 0.05
CA LEU A 46 7.42 4.46 -0.81
C LEU A 46 6.08 4.19 -1.49
N ILE A 47 5.91 3.02 -2.10
CA ILE A 47 4.68 2.68 -2.82
C ILE A 47 3.50 2.54 -1.85
N VAL A 48 3.69 1.86 -0.72
CA VAL A 48 2.65 1.74 0.32
C VAL A 48 2.22 3.12 0.83
N THR A 49 3.19 3.97 1.19
CA THR A 49 2.92 5.35 1.65
C THR A 49 2.22 6.19 0.57
N TYR A 50 2.61 6.07 -0.69
CA TYR A 50 1.96 6.75 -1.81
C TYR A 50 0.47 6.42 -1.88
N HIS A 51 0.09 5.14 -1.79
CA HIS A 51 -1.32 4.76 -1.78
C HIS A 51 -2.06 5.20 -0.52
N CYS A 52 -1.43 5.17 0.65
CA CYS A 52 -2.01 5.73 1.87
C CYS A 52 -2.29 7.23 1.72
N PHE A 53 -1.39 8.00 1.11
CA PHE A 53 -1.64 9.41 0.82
C PHE A 53 -2.76 9.61 -0.20
N ARG A 54 -2.87 8.77 -1.23
CA ARG A 54 -4.02 8.80 -2.15
C ARG A 54 -5.34 8.62 -1.40
N LEU A 55 -5.41 7.68 -0.46
CA LEU A 55 -6.60 7.48 0.39
C LEU A 55 -6.86 8.68 1.31
N ALA A 56 -5.83 9.18 1.99
CA ALA A 56 -5.95 10.31 2.91
C ALA A 56 -6.42 11.60 2.19
N ILE A 57 -5.88 11.87 1.00
CA ILE A 57 -6.26 13.03 0.19
C ILE A 57 -7.75 12.95 -0.20
N ILE A 58 -8.24 11.78 -0.62
CA ILE A 58 -9.65 11.62 -1.00
C ILE A 58 -10.57 11.74 0.21
N ARG A 59 -10.24 11.10 1.34
CA ARG A 59 -10.99 11.25 2.60
C ARG A 59 -11.09 12.72 3.01
N GLN A 60 -9.99 13.46 2.91
CA GLN A 60 -9.95 14.88 3.27
C GLN A 60 -10.78 15.72 2.29
N ALA A 61 -10.73 15.41 1.00
CA ALA A 61 -11.54 16.08 0.00
C ALA A 61 -13.03 15.86 0.23
N GLU A 62 -13.45 14.62 0.49
CA GLU A 62 -14.82 14.24 0.81
C GLU A 62 -15.33 14.99 2.04
N LYS A 63 -14.55 14.99 3.13
CA LYS A 63 -14.87 15.71 4.37
C LYS A 63 -15.14 17.20 4.16
N HIS A 64 -14.52 17.81 3.14
CA HIS A 64 -14.64 19.25 2.85
C HIS A 64 -15.50 19.55 1.61
N GLY A 65 -16.15 18.54 1.00
CA GLY A 65 -16.94 18.72 -0.22
C GLY A 65 -16.13 19.09 -1.47
N LEU A 66 -14.83 18.78 -1.47
CA LEU A 66 -13.86 19.14 -2.52
C LEU A 66 -13.62 18.02 -3.55
N CYS A 67 -14.47 17.00 -3.62
CA CYS A 67 -14.28 15.88 -4.55
C CYS A 67 -14.32 16.27 -6.03
N HIS A 68 -14.99 17.38 -6.35
CA HIS A 68 -15.01 17.98 -7.69
C HIS A 68 -13.60 18.33 -8.20
N LEU A 69 -12.64 18.60 -7.30
CA LEU A 69 -11.23 18.81 -7.65
C LEU A 69 -10.54 17.55 -8.19
N PHE A 70 -11.18 16.39 -8.12
CA PHE A 70 -10.67 15.12 -8.67
C PHE A 70 -11.50 14.65 -9.87
N GLY A 71 -12.38 15.51 -10.41
CA GLY A 71 -13.33 15.13 -11.46
C GLY A 71 -14.39 14.14 -10.98
N LEU A 72 -14.61 14.06 -9.65
CA LEU A 72 -15.62 13.22 -9.04
C LEU A 72 -16.80 14.10 -8.62
N THR A 73 -18.02 13.62 -8.84
CA THR A 73 -19.19 14.20 -8.16
C THR A 73 -19.16 13.76 -6.68
N ASN A 74 -19.90 14.46 -5.81
CA ASN A 74 -20.09 14.05 -4.41
C ASN A 74 -21.06 12.84 -4.29
N ASP A 75 -21.06 11.95 -5.28
CA ASP A 75 -21.81 10.70 -5.22
C ASP A 75 -21.05 9.67 -4.38
N GLY A 76 -21.71 9.12 -3.36
CA GLY A 76 -21.10 8.18 -2.42
C GLY A 76 -20.55 6.93 -3.10
N SER A 77 -21.23 6.44 -4.14
CA SER A 77 -20.81 5.26 -4.90
C SER A 77 -19.54 5.53 -5.72
N MET A 78 -19.45 6.67 -6.42
CA MET A 78 -18.22 7.05 -7.13
C MET A 78 -17.01 7.22 -6.20
N LEU A 79 -17.21 7.79 -5.01
CA LEU A 79 -16.14 7.95 -4.03
C LEU A 79 -15.69 6.60 -3.47
N ALA A 80 -16.64 5.73 -3.13
CA ALA A 80 -16.36 4.37 -2.68
C ALA A 80 -15.62 3.55 -3.76
N MET A 81 -16.02 3.65 -5.03
CA MET A 81 -15.30 3.04 -6.16
C MET A 81 -13.86 3.55 -6.27
N ARG A 82 -13.64 4.86 -6.07
CA ARG A 82 -12.29 5.45 -6.15
C ARG A 82 -11.39 4.97 -5.01
N ARG A 83 -11.92 4.92 -3.77
CA ARG A 83 -11.18 4.39 -2.60
C ARG A 83 -10.90 2.90 -2.77
N LEU A 84 -11.88 2.12 -3.24
CA LEU A 84 -11.70 0.70 -3.60
C LEU A 84 -10.57 0.52 -4.62
N LYS A 85 -10.54 1.32 -5.69
CA LYS A 85 -9.48 1.27 -6.71
C LYS A 85 -8.10 1.53 -6.10
N ILE A 86 -7.96 2.54 -5.26
CA ILE A 86 -6.68 2.84 -4.61
C ILE A 86 -6.23 1.69 -3.70
N SER A 87 -7.14 1.13 -2.91
CA SER A 87 -6.84 -0.03 -2.04
C SER A 87 -6.47 -1.28 -2.85
N ASN A 88 -7.12 -1.49 -4.01
CA ASN A 88 -6.74 -2.55 -4.94
C ASN A 88 -5.34 -2.33 -5.53
N ASP A 89 -5.03 -1.12 -5.99
CA ASP A 89 -3.70 -0.77 -6.51
C ASP A 89 -2.61 -1.02 -5.43
N MET A 90 -2.89 -0.62 -4.19
CA MET A 90 -2.02 -0.85 -3.05
C MET A 90 -1.80 -2.34 -2.78
N LEU A 91 -2.85 -3.16 -2.80
CA LEU A 91 -2.74 -4.60 -2.60
C LEU A 91 -1.93 -5.26 -3.71
N LEU A 92 -2.12 -4.85 -4.96
CA LEU A 92 -1.32 -5.34 -6.08
C LEU A 92 0.16 -4.96 -5.92
N ALA A 93 0.45 -3.73 -5.52
CA ALA A 93 1.80 -3.30 -5.24
C ALA A 93 2.45 -4.12 -4.12
N VAL A 94 1.74 -4.33 -3.02
CA VAL A 94 2.19 -5.15 -1.88
C VAL A 94 2.47 -6.60 -2.30
N LYS A 95 1.65 -7.16 -3.19
CA LYS A 95 1.88 -8.51 -3.74
C LYS A 95 3.05 -8.59 -4.74
N SER A 96 3.52 -7.45 -5.25
CA SER A 96 4.59 -7.37 -6.24
C SER A 96 5.99 -7.21 -5.66
N VAL A 97 6.10 -6.98 -4.34
CA VAL A 97 7.39 -6.81 -3.65
C VAL A 97 7.78 -8.09 -2.90
N PRO A 98 9.08 -8.35 -2.67
CA PRO A 98 9.53 -9.45 -1.82
C PRO A 98 8.95 -9.33 -0.41
N PHE A 99 8.54 -10.45 0.18
CA PHE A 99 7.90 -10.47 1.49
C PHE A 99 8.80 -9.91 2.59
N GLU A 100 10.10 -10.19 2.53
CA GLU A 100 11.12 -9.69 3.45
C GLU A 100 11.17 -8.16 3.45
N SER A 101 10.81 -7.54 2.33
CA SER A 101 10.79 -6.08 2.20
C SER A 101 9.56 -5.47 2.85
N LEU A 102 8.44 -6.20 2.92
CA LEU A 102 7.30 -5.82 3.76
C LEU A 102 7.66 -5.97 5.24
N GLN A 103 8.34 -7.05 5.63
CA GLN A 103 8.81 -7.25 7.01
C GLN A 103 9.78 -6.17 7.46
N ALA A 104 10.72 -5.77 6.60
CA ALA A 104 11.71 -4.72 6.90
C ALA A 104 11.07 -3.36 7.22
N ASN A 105 9.83 -3.13 6.82
CA ASN A 105 9.07 -1.91 7.14
C ASN A 105 8.40 -1.96 8.53
N GLY A 106 8.40 -3.13 9.18
CA GLY A 106 7.93 -3.36 10.54
C GLY A 106 6.48 -2.92 10.78
N GLU A 107 6.18 -2.67 12.05
CA GLU A 107 4.85 -2.24 12.50
C GLU A 107 4.34 -0.95 11.82
N PRO A 108 5.15 0.08 11.54
CA PRO A 108 4.69 1.23 10.77
C PRO A 108 4.23 0.88 9.35
N GLY A 109 4.86 -0.12 8.72
CA GLY A 109 4.42 -0.68 7.44
C GLY A 109 3.11 -1.44 7.56
N ALA A 110 2.98 -2.30 8.58
CA ALA A 110 1.77 -3.05 8.86
C ALA A 110 0.57 -2.13 9.16
N GLU A 111 0.77 -1.04 9.90
CA GLU A 111 -0.30 -0.09 10.22
C GLU A 111 -0.84 0.61 8.96
N LYS A 112 0.03 0.96 8.00
CA LYS A 112 -0.40 1.49 6.69
C LYS A 112 -1.33 0.51 5.95
N LEU A 113 -1.03 -0.80 6.02
CA LEU A 113 -1.89 -1.84 5.46
C LEU A 113 -3.22 -1.92 6.22
N ARG A 114 -3.21 -1.88 7.55
CA ARG A 114 -4.46 -1.86 8.34
C ARG A 114 -5.35 -0.67 8.01
N GLN A 115 -4.78 0.51 7.77
CA GLN A 115 -5.55 1.69 7.36
C GLN A 115 -6.26 1.50 6.01
N ALA A 116 -5.64 0.82 5.05
CA ALA A 116 -6.31 0.42 3.81
C ALA A 116 -7.38 -0.66 4.05
N GLY A 117 -7.18 -1.53 5.03
CA GLY A 117 -8.19 -2.48 5.50
C GLY A 117 -9.43 -1.80 6.06
N VAL A 118 -9.25 -0.76 6.88
CA VAL A 118 -10.36 0.06 7.40
C VAL A 118 -11.18 0.68 6.27
N GLU A 119 -10.52 1.15 5.20
CA GLU A 119 -11.23 1.66 4.01
C GLU A 119 -12.08 0.61 3.34
N LEU A 120 -11.51 -0.57 3.07
CA LEU A 120 -12.21 -1.66 2.43
C LEU A 120 -13.37 -2.15 3.29
N PHE A 121 -13.17 -2.24 4.61
CA PHE A 121 -14.20 -2.60 5.57
C PHE A 121 -15.36 -1.59 5.56
N GLY A 122 -15.04 -0.29 5.57
CA GLY A 122 -16.05 0.78 5.48
C GLY A 122 -16.88 0.66 4.20
N ILE A 123 -16.23 0.50 3.05
CA ILE A 123 -16.93 0.32 1.76
C ILE A 123 -17.83 -0.92 1.80
N ALA A 124 -17.34 -2.04 2.32
CA ALA A 124 -18.08 -3.31 2.37
C ALA A 124 -19.39 -3.23 3.19
N HIS A 125 -19.50 -2.29 4.14
CA HIS A 125 -20.63 -2.21 5.07
C HIS A 125 -21.49 -0.96 4.91
N GLN A 126 -21.01 0.07 4.20
CA GLN A 126 -21.69 1.37 4.10
C GLN A 126 -22.26 1.67 2.72
N THR A 127 -21.94 0.87 1.70
CA THR A 127 -22.49 1.04 0.35
C THR A 127 -23.76 0.22 0.14
N ASP A 128 -24.73 0.79 -0.57
CA ASP A 128 -25.94 0.07 -1.02
C ASP A 128 -25.67 -0.79 -2.27
N ASP A 129 -24.51 -0.61 -2.93
CA ASP A 129 -24.11 -1.38 -4.10
C ASP A 129 -23.50 -2.73 -3.68
N GLN A 130 -24.28 -3.81 -3.86
CA GLN A 130 -23.85 -5.16 -3.50
C GLN A 130 -22.61 -5.63 -4.27
N VAL A 131 -22.41 -5.18 -5.51
CA VAL A 131 -21.22 -5.55 -6.31
C VAL A 131 -19.99 -4.87 -5.73
N LEU A 132 -20.12 -3.60 -5.36
CA LEU A 132 -19.06 -2.85 -4.72
C LEU A 132 -18.70 -3.43 -3.34
N ALA A 133 -19.72 -3.78 -2.54
CA ALA A 133 -19.55 -4.41 -1.24
C ALA A 133 -18.84 -5.77 -1.34
N ALA A 134 -19.28 -6.63 -2.26
CA ALA A 134 -18.65 -7.94 -2.50
C ALA A 134 -17.19 -7.80 -2.93
N ARG A 135 -16.89 -6.83 -3.81
CA ARG A 135 -15.51 -6.57 -4.24
C ARG A 135 -14.65 -6.04 -3.09
N ALA A 136 -15.17 -5.16 -2.25
CA ALA A 136 -14.46 -4.64 -1.09
C ALA A 136 -14.13 -5.75 -0.09
N ASN A 137 -15.07 -6.65 0.20
CA ASN A 137 -14.85 -7.83 1.03
C ASN A 137 -13.74 -8.74 0.47
N ALA A 138 -13.77 -9.03 -0.84
CA ALA A 138 -12.74 -9.87 -1.46
C ALA A 138 -11.32 -9.27 -1.35
N LEU A 139 -11.20 -7.94 -1.43
CA LEU A 139 -9.91 -7.25 -1.25
C LEU A 139 -9.51 -7.19 0.22
N PHE A 140 -10.47 -6.98 1.12
CA PHE A 140 -10.24 -6.94 2.56
C PHE A 140 -9.68 -8.27 3.06
N SER A 141 -10.27 -9.40 2.67
CA SER A 141 -9.75 -10.73 3.03
C SER A 141 -8.30 -10.94 2.57
N GLN A 142 -8.00 -10.59 1.32
CA GLN A 142 -6.63 -10.73 0.79
C GLN A 142 -5.62 -9.84 1.53
N LEU A 143 -6.04 -8.65 1.98
CA LEU A 143 -5.18 -7.76 2.75
C LEU A 143 -4.97 -8.28 4.18
N LEU A 144 -6.00 -8.88 4.80
CA LEU A 144 -5.88 -9.55 6.08
C LEU A 144 -4.91 -10.73 6.03
N ASP A 145 -4.91 -11.51 4.94
CA ASP A 145 -3.94 -12.61 4.76
C ASP A 145 -2.50 -12.08 4.78
N VAL A 146 -2.24 -10.96 4.11
CA VAL A 146 -0.91 -10.32 4.13
C VAL A 146 -0.55 -9.83 5.53
N ILE A 147 -1.45 -9.11 6.20
CA ILE A 147 -1.20 -8.57 7.56
C ILE A 147 -0.95 -9.70 8.56
N THR A 148 -1.72 -10.78 8.48
CA THR A 148 -1.58 -11.95 9.35
C THR A 148 -0.25 -12.65 9.12
N SER A 149 0.17 -12.79 7.86
CA SER A 149 1.47 -13.37 7.49
C SER A 149 2.63 -12.55 8.06
N LEU A 150 2.55 -11.22 8.04
CA LEU A 150 3.55 -10.34 8.66
C LEU A 150 3.65 -10.55 10.16
N ASN A 151 2.52 -10.64 10.86
CA ASN A 151 2.49 -10.87 12.31
C ASN A 151 3.04 -12.24 12.69
N SER A 152 2.67 -13.30 11.95
CA SER A 152 3.12 -14.67 12.23
C SER A 152 4.64 -14.78 12.15
N LYS A 153 5.24 -14.22 11.09
CA LYS A 153 6.67 -14.38 10.85
C LYS A 153 7.55 -13.53 11.77
N VAL A 154 7.07 -12.33 12.13
CA VAL A 154 7.71 -11.54 13.21
C VAL A 154 7.67 -12.30 14.54
N SER A 155 6.57 -12.98 14.84
CA SER A 155 6.46 -13.80 16.05
C SER A 155 7.43 -15.01 16.02
N GLU A 156 7.61 -15.66 14.86
CA GLU A 156 8.56 -16.76 14.69
C GLU A 156 10.02 -16.29 14.87
N GLU A 157 10.38 -15.16 14.29
CA GLU A 157 11.72 -14.57 14.43
C GLU A 157 12.02 -14.21 15.90
N LEU A 158 11.07 -13.61 16.61
CA LEU A 158 11.19 -13.30 18.03
C LEU A 158 11.33 -14.58 18.88
N ALA A 159 10.55 -15.63 18.59
CA ALA A 159 10.66 -16.90 19.29
C ALA A 159 12.02 -17.57 19.07
N GLY A 160 12.58 -17.48 17.86
CA GLY A 160 13.92 -17.98 17.55
C GLY A 160 15.04 -17.23 18.29
N ILE A 161 14.91 -15.91 18.44
CA ILE A 161 15.88 -15.08 19.19
C ILE A 161 15.85 -15.41 20.69
N LEU A 162 14.66 -15.64 21.26
CA LEU A 162 14.49 -15.97 22.68
C LEU A 162 14.88 -17.41 23.02
N ALA A 163 15.13 -18.25 22.02
CA ALA A 163 15.57 -19.65 22.18
C ALA A 163 17.09 -19.82 22.12
N LEU A 164 17.86 -18.73 21.94
CA LEU A 164 19.33 -18.67 21.97
C LEU A 164 19.81 -18.06 23.30
#